data_AF-A0A6P6SNH9-F1
#
_entry.id   AF-A0A6P6SNH9-F1
#
_cell.length_a   1.000
_cell.length_b   1.000
_cell.length_c   1.000
_cell.angle_alpha   90.00
_cell.angle_beta   90.00
_cell.angle_gamma   90.00
#
_symmetry.space_group_name_H-M   'P 1'
#
loop_
_entity.id
_entity.type
_entity.pdbx_description
1 polymer ?
#
loop_
_entity_poly.entity_id
_entity_poly.type
_entity_poly.pdbx_seq_one_letter_code
_entity_poly.pdbx_strand_id
1 'polypeptide(L)'
;MESWWRPNEMQGYLNLDATPTGDLLPWSSASPPYRVSDDLTEFENEMNAAAPTMIRMAHGILETIREHHEDFRWPVMGHDDIVFFVDNILDILAKHDHTARVAKLNLFCQIFGTRLTCLVERDVFSVVPLAKALANGMENCPRRYAHLNTAALIIMSCTADFGVNLSPEKDQCGI
;
A
#
# COMPACT_ATOMS: atom_id res chain seq x y z
N MET A 1 -6.14 -23.48 -6.26
CA MET A 1 -5.16 -22.38 -6.29
C MET A 1 -4.81 -22.12 -4.83
N GLU A 2 -3.57 -22.32 -4.43
CA GLU A 2 -3.13 -22.04 -3.06
C GLU A 2 -2.99 -20.52 -2.90
N SER A 3 -3.52 -20.01 -1.79
CA SER A 3 -3.43 -18.58 -1.45
C SER A 3 -2.01 -18.24 -1.01
N TRP A 4 -1.49 -17.07 -1.39
CA TRP A 4 -0.21 -16.55 -0.87
C TRP A 4 -0.31 -16.14 0.60
N TRP A 5 -1.53 -16.01 1.12
CA TRP A 5 -1.81 -15.73 2.52
C TRP A 5 -1.49 -16.91 3.42
N ARG A 6 -0.74 -16.66 4.51
CA ARG A 6 -0.44 -17.65 5.56
C ARG A 6 -1.23 -17.31 6.82
N PRO A 7 -2.33 -18.03 7.12
CA PRO A 7 -3.11 -17.79 8.33
C PRO A 7 -2.25 -17.91 9.60
N ASN A 8 -2.44 -17.02 10.57
CA ASN A 8 -1.69 -16.94 11.83
C ASN A 8 -0.21 -16.53 11.72
N GLU A 9 0.37 -16.48 10.52
CA GLU A 9 1.72 -15.93 10.28
C GLU A 9 1.67 -14.51 9.73
N MET A 10 0.61 -14.17 9.00
CA MET A 10 0.41 -12.85 8.41
C MET A 10 -0.72 -12.09 9.11
N GLN A 11 -0.57 -10.77 9.16
CA GLN A 11 -1.59 -9.85 9.61
C GLN A 11 -1.85 -8.82 8.50
N GLY A 12 -3.11 -8.62 8.15
CA GLY A 12 -3.51 -7.73 7.07
C GLY A 12 -4.96 -7.93 6.65
N TYR A 13 -5.41 -7.11 5.71
CA TYR A 13 -6.77 -7.10 5.19
C TYR A 13 -6.78 -7.00 3.67
N LEU A 14 -7.81 -7.58 3.06
CA LEU A 14 -8.23 -7.24 1.70
C LEU A 14 -9.29 -6.13 1.78
N ASN A 15 -8.96 -4.94 1.30
CA ASN A 15 -9.89 -3.81 1.26
C ASN A 15 -10.78 -3.92 0.02
N LEU A 16 -12.09 -4.02 0.24
CA LEU A 16 -13.11 -4.16 -0.78
C LEU A 16 -13.93 -2.89 -0.89
N ASP A 17 -14.49 -2.63 -2.06
CA ASP A 17 -15.39 -1.48 -2.26
C ASP A 17 -16.78 -1.72 -1.67
N ALA A 18 -17.18 -2.98 -1.52
CA ALA A 18 -18.47 -3.37 -0.99
C ALA A 18 -18.38 -4.75 -0.32
N THR A 19 -19.37 -5.06 0.51
CA THR A 19 -19.49 -6.38 1.14
C THR A 19 -19.59 -7.47 0.07
N PRO A 20 -18.79 -8.56 0.16
CA PRO A 20 -18.86 -9.67 -0.79
C PRO A 20 -20.22 -10.36 -0.71
N THR A 21 -20.72 -10.83 -1.86
CA THR A 21 -22.01 -11.53 -1.97
C THR A 21 -21.89 -12.76 -2.88
N GLY A 22 -22.91 -13.62 -2.88
CA GLY A 22 -22.96 -14.80 -3.75
C GLY A 22 -21.87 -15.82 -3.45
N ASP A 23 -21.18 -16.28 -4.50
CA ASP A 23 -20.18 -17.35 -4.44
C ASP A 23 -18.89 -16.97 -3.69
N LEU A 24 -18.72 -15.69 -3.32
CA LEU A 24 -17.66 -15.24 -2.43
C LEU A 24 -17.92 -15.60 -0.96
N LEU A 25 -19.13 -16.08 -0.64
CA LEU A 25 -19.53 -16.49 0.71
C LEU A 25 -19.78 -18.01 0.79
N PRO A 26 -19.38 -18.68 1.89
CA PRO A 26 -18.71 -18.10 3.06
C PRO A 26 -17.26 -17.68 2.74
N TRP A 27 -16.82 -16.57 3.33
CA TRP A 27 -15.45 -16.09 3.12
C TRP A 27 -14.45 -17.15 3.57
N SER A 28 -13.50 -17.49 2.69
CA SER A 28 -12.53 -18.54 2.96
C SER A 28 -11.61 -18.16 4.13
N SER A 29 -11.45 -19.06 5.10
CA SER A 29 -10.45 -18.91 6.16
C SER A 29 -9.01 -19.03 5.67
N ALA A 30 -8.81 -19.51 4.43
CA ALA A 30 -7.51 -19.53 3.76
C ALA A 30 -7.20 -18.21 3.02
N SER A 31 -8.13 -17.26 2.99
CA SER A 31 -7.93 -15.91 2.45
C SER A 31 -7.63 -14.91 3.56
N PRO A 32 -6.97 -13.78 3.25
CA PRO A 32 -6.90 -12.66 4.19
C PRO A 32 -8.31 -12.26 4.63
N PRO A 33 -8.52 -11.86 5.90
CA PRO A 33 -9.78 -11.22 6.30
C PRO A 33 -10.04 -9.99 5.41
N TYR A 34 -11.30 -9.67 5.13
CA TYR A 34 -11.63 -8.49 4.33
C TYR A 34 -12.17 -7.35 5.19
N ARG A 35 -12.06 -6.14 4.64
CA ARG A 35 -12.67 -4.91 5.13
C ARG A 35 -13.39 -4.23 3.99
N VAL A 36 -14.44 -3.47 4.30
CA VAL A 36 -15.10 -2.63 3.31
C VAL A 36 -14.55 -1.23 3.50
N SER A 37 -14.02 -0.67 2.42
CA SER A 37 -13.35 0.62 2.43
C SER A 37 -14.35 1.73 2.71
N ASP A 38 -13.86 2.86 3.24
CA ASP A 38 -14.71 4.02 3.52
C ASP A 38 -15.39 4.53 2.22
N ASP A 39 -16.60 5.08 2.34
CA ASP A 39 -17.27 5.72 1.22
C ASP A 39 -16.63 7.08 0.92
N LEU A 40 -15.88 7.14 -0.18
CA LEU A 40 -15.17 8.33 -0.62
C LEU A 40 -15.90 9.09 -1.73
N THR A 41 -17.19 8.81 -1.98
CA THR A 41 -17.96 9.43 -3.07
C THR A 41 -17.95 10.97 -2.99
N GLU A 42 -18.13 11.55 -1.79
CA GLU A 42 -18.06 13.01 -1.60
C GLU A 42 -16.66 13.56 -1.91
N PHE A 43 -15.63 12.88 -1.40
CA PHE A 43 -14.23 13.23 -1.63
C PHE A 43 -13.87 13.20 -3.12
N GLU A 44 -14.32 12.18 -3.85
CA GLU A 44 -14.13 12.06 -5.30
C GLU A 44 -14.83 13.18 -6.08
N ASN A 45 -16.08 13.49 -5.72
CA ASN A 45 -16.87 14.52 -6.38
C ASN A 45 -16.26 15.93 -6.21
N GLU A 46 -15.63 16.21 -5.07
CA GLU A 46 -15.00 17.51 -4.81
C GLU A 46 -13.71 17.75 -5.61
N MET A 47 -12.95 16.69 -5.90
CA MET A 47 -11.57 16.83 -6.36
C MET A 47 -11.38 16.87 -7.88
N ASN A 48 -12.41 16.58 -8.68
CA ASN A 48 -12.28 16.43 -10.14
C ASN A 48 -11.03 15.61 -10.53
N ALA A 49 -10.80 14.51 -9.83
CA ALA A 49 -9.56 13.76 -9.92
C ALA A 49 -9.37 13.14 -11.31
N ALA A 50 -8.11 13.13 -11.79
CA ALA A 50 -7.75 12.47 -13.05
C ALA A 50 -8.00 10.95 -12.99
N ALA A 51 -7.86 10.35 -11.80
CA ALA A 51 -8.14 8.94 -11.56
C ALA A 51 -8.72 8.74 -10.14
N PRO A 52 -10.06 8.83 -9.96
CA PRO A 52 -10.71 8.69 -8.65
C PRO A 52 -10.38 7.38 -7.93
N THR A 53 -10.35 6.26 -8.66
CA THR A 53 -9.94 4.94 -8.12
C THR A 53 -8.54 4.98 -7.50
N MET A 54 -7.59 5.69 -8.10
CA MET A 54 -6.21 5.77 -7.59
C MET A 54 -6.11 6.57 -6.28
N ILE A 55 -6.99 7.56 -6.11
CA ILE A 55 -7.14 8.28 -4.85
C ILE A 55 -7.69 7.38 -3.77
N ARG A 56 -8.73 6.58 -4.07
CA ARG A 56 -9.27 5.59 -3.11
C ARG A 56 -8.19 4.61 -2.67
N MET A 57 -7.41 4.10 -3.62
CA MET A 57 -6.29 3.20 -3.31
C MET A 57 -5.24 3.89 -2.44
N ALA A 58 -4.89 5.14 -2.71
CA ALA A 58 -3.98 5.89 -1.85
C ALA A 58 -4.57 6.09 -0.44
N HIS A 59 -5.87 6.41 -0.35
CA HIS A 59 -6.60 6.56 0.92
C HIS A 59 -6.58 5.29 1.77
N GLY A 60 -6.52 4.12 1.15
CA GLY A 60 -6.44 2.84 1.86
C GLY A 60 -5.29 2.74 2.88
N ILE A 61 -4.22 3.53 2.75
CA ILE A 61 -3.17 3.64 3.79
C ILE A 61 -3.76 4.14 5.11
N LEU A 62 -4.62 5.17 5.09
CA LEU A 62 -5.27 5.68 6.31
C LEU A 62 -6.07 4.57 6.98
N GLU A 63 -6.82 3.81 6.19
CA GLU A 63 -7.67 2.72 6.68
C GLU A 63 -6.84 1.60 7.29
N THR A 64 -5.79 1.13 6.61
CA THR A 64 -4.87 0.11 7.13
C THR A 64 -4.21 0.55 8.45
N ILE A 65 -3.74 1.80 8.53
CA ILE A 65 -3.10 2.31 9.76
C ILE A 65 -4.10 2.45 10.90
N ARG A 66 -5.34 2.87 10.60
CA ARG A 66 -6.44 2.96 11.56
C ARG A 66 -6.79 1.61 12.16
N GLU A 67 -6.80 0.54 11.36
CA GLU A 67 -7.25 -0.79 11.79
C GLU A 67 -6.21 -1.57 12.62
N HIS A 68 -4.91 -1.35 12.37
CA HIS A 68 -3.86 -2.13 13.03
C HIS A 68 -3.23 -1.46 14.27
N HIS A 69 -3.77 -0.32 14.73
CA HIS A 69 -3.52 0.31 16.04
C HIS A 69 -2.12 0.05 16.67
N GLU A 70 -1.06 0.45 15.98
CA GLU A 70 0.37 0.38 16.40
C GLU A 70 1.03 -1.01 16.48
N ASP A 71 0.31 -2.11 16.20
CA ASP A 71 0.82 -3.49 16.38
C ASP A 71 1.62 -4.04 15.17
N PHE A 72 2.07 -3.18 14.26
CA PHE A 72 2.81 -3.58 13.06
C PHE A 72 4.12 -2.81 12.93
N ARG A 73 5.14 -3.45 12.33
CA ARG A 73 6.46 -2.83 12.07
C ARG A 73 6.59 -2.29 10.66
N TRP A 74 5.98 -2.99 9.70
CA TRP A 74 6.15 -2.75 8.28
C TRP A 74 4.79 -2.81 7.58
N PRO A 75 4.15 -1.66 7.30
CA PRO A 75 2.99 -1.65 6.42
C PRO A 75 3.42 -1.97 4.98
N VAL A 76 2.75 -2.95 4.39
CA VAL A 76 2.91 -3.37 2.99
C VAL A 76 1.53 -3.32 2.34
N MET A 77 1.43 -2.67 1.19
CA MET A 77 0.19 -2.50 0.44
C MET A 77 0.44 -2.86 -1.02
N GLY A 78 -0.56 -3.44 -1.69
CA GLY A 78 -0.49 -3.79 -3.11
C GLY A 78 -1.87 -3.77 -3.76
N HIS A 79 -1.88 -3.93 -5.08
CA HIS A 79 -3.12 -4.07 -5.86
C HIS A 79 -3.63 -5.52 -5.80
N ASP A 80 -4.86 -5.73 -6.26
CA ASP A 80 -5.53 -7.03 -6.32
C ASP A 80 -4.89 -8.02 -7.33
N ASP A 81 -4.06 -7.52 -8.25
CA ASP A 81 -3.31 -8.30 -9.23
C ASP A 81 -1.85 -8.60 -8.80
N ILE A 82 -1.49 -8.30 -7.54
CA ILE A 82 -0.16 -8.54 -6.96
C ILE A 82 -0.15 -9.81 -6.10
N VAL A 83 0.94 -10.58 -6.20
CA VAL A 83 1.25 -11.69 -5.31
C VAL A 83 2.47 -11.33 -4.48
N PHE A 84 2.37 -11.48 -3.16
CA PHE A 84 3.48 -11.20 -2.25
C PHE A 84 4.33 -12.44 -1.99
N PHE A 85 5.64 -12.34 -2.24
CA PHE A 85 6.63 -13.33 -1.81
C PHE A 85 7.11 -12.96 -0.40
N VAL A 86 6.35 -13.40 0.60
CA VAL A 86 6.51 -12.98 2.01
C VAL A 86 7.93 -13.20 2.52
N ASP A 87 8.56 -14.34 2.21
CA ASP A 87 9.91 -14.65 2.71
C ASP A 87 10.96 -13.67 2.15
N ASN A 88 10.87 -13.33 0.86
CA ASN A 88 11.75 -12.34 0.23
C ASN A 88 11.56 -10.94 0.84
N ILE A 89 10.31 -10.57 1.14
CA ILE A 89 9.99 -9.31 1.81
C ILE A 89 10.62 -9.31 3.21
N LEU A 90 10.45 -10.37 4.00
CA LEU A 90 11.02 -10.47 5.34
C LEU A 90 12.55 -10.39 5.35
N ASP A 91 13.24 -11.05 4.42
CA ASP A 91 14.71 -11.00 4.30
C ASP A 91 15.23 -9.59 4.04
N ILE A 92 14.46 -8.80 3.29
CA ILE A 92 14.78 -7.39 3.03
C ILE A 92 14.50 -6.55 4.27
N LEU A 93 13.32 -6.70 4.86
CA LEU A 93 12.89 -5.95 6.05
C LEU A 93 13.81 -6.16 7.25
N ALA A 94 14.32 -7.38 7.42
CA ALA A 94 15.23 -7.75 8.50
C ALA A 94 16.56 -6.96 8.47
N LYS A 95 16.94 -6.41 7.30
CA LYS A 95 18.16 -5.60 7.14
C LYS A 95 17.97 -4.15 7.57
N HIS A 96 16.74 -3.71 7.85
CA HIS A 96 16.41 -2.31 8.10
C HIS A 96 15.93 -2.08 9.54
N ASP A 97 16.28 -0.91 10.10
CA ASP A 97 15.78 -0.47 11.40
C ASP A 97 14.36 0.09 11.25
N HIS A 98 13.37 -0.67 11.73
CA HIS A 98 11.94 -0.31 11.74
C HIS A 98 11.61 0.97 12.53
N THR A 99 12.54 1.50 13.34
CA THR A 99 12.36 2.75 14.11
C THR A 99 12.92 3.99 13.42
N ALA A 100 13.72 3.81 12.37
CA ALA A 100 14.38 4.92 11.67
C ALA A 100 13.40 5.72 10.81
N ARG A 101 13.47 7.05 10.83
CA ARG A 101 12.59 7.98 10.06
C ARG A 101 12.83 8.02 8.53
N VAL A 102 13.61 7.09 7.99
CA VAL A 102 14.01 7.11 6.58
C VAL A 102 13.31 5.96 5.84
N ALA A 103 12.51 6.32 4.83
CA ALA A 103 11.98 5.37 3.86
C ALA A 103 12.99 5.20 2.71
N LYS A 104 13.44 3.97 2.49
CA LYS A 104 14.21 3.62 1.29
C LYS A 104 13.27 2.89 0.33
N LEU A 105 12.89 3.57 -0.75
CA LEU A 105 11.92 3.06 -1.73
C LEU A 105 12.67 2.72 -3.02
N ASN A 106 12.63 1.45 -3.44
CA ASN A 106 13.10 1.03 -4.76
C ASN A 106 11.90 0.56 -5.57
N LEU A 107 11.32 1.48 -6.34
CA LEU A 107 10.24 1.17 -7.26
C LEU A 107 10.86 0.74 -8.60
N PHE A 108 10.91 -0.57 -8.89
CA PHE A 108 11.24 -1.08 -10.23
C PHE A 108 9.95 -1.49 -10.94
N CYS A 109 9.25 -0.52 -11.52
CA CYS A 109 8.09 -0.77 -12.36
C CYS A 109 8.54 -1.08 -13.79
N GLN A 110 8.38 -2.33 -14.26
CA GLN A 110 8.42 -2.62 -15.69
C GLN A 110 6.98 -2.67 -16.24
N ILE A 111 6.71 -1.83 -17.23
CA ILE A 111 5.45 -1.85 -17.98
C ILE A 111 5.58 -2.92 -19.07
N PHE A 112 4.79 -3.99 -18.97
CA PHE A 112 4.57 -4.94 -20.07
C PHE A 112 3.14 -4.77 -20.62
N GLY A 113 2.97 -3.89 -21.60
CA GLY A 113 1.67 -3.61 -22.20
C GLY A 113 0.73 -2.84 -21.28
N THR A 114 -0.52 -3.30 -21.11
CA THR A 114 -1.51 -2.71 -20.16
C THR A 114 -1.35 -3.24 -18.73
N ARG A 115 -0.37 -4.11 -18.50
CA ARG A 115 -0.09 -4.70 -17.19
C ARG A 115 1.09 -3.97 -16.57
N LEU A 116 0.81 -3.28 -15.47
CA LEU A 116 1.86 -2.79 -14.59
C LEU A 116 2.32 -4.00 -13.77
N THR A 117 3.39 -4.66 -14.21
CA THR A 117 4.05 -5.66 -13.37
C THR A 117 5.01 -4.91 -12.46
N CYS A 118 4.49 -4.45 -11.32
CA CYS A 118 5.35 -4.09 -10.20
C CYS A 118 5.91 -5.40 -9.65
N LEU A 119 7.17 -5.71 -9.95
CA LEU A 119 7.92 -6.54 -9.02
C LEU A 119 8.07 -5.68 -7.77
N VAL A 120 7.27 -5.98 -6.75
CA VAL A 120 7.49 -5.45 -5.41
C VAL A 120 8.77 -6.12 -4.90
N GLU A 121 9.92 -5.66 -5.38
CA GLU A 121 11.16 -5.91 -4.66
C GLU A 121 11.25 -5.00 -3.44
N ARG A 122 10.63 -3.80 -3.43
CA ARG A 122 10.45 -2.96 -2.22
C ARG A 122 9.37 -1.88 -2.42
N ASP A 123 8.11 -2.22 -2.20
CA ASP A 123 7.13 -1.26 -1.65
C ASP A 123 6.93 -1.60 -0.17
N VAL A 124 8.00 -1.37 0.58
CA VAL A 124 7.97 -1.36 2.03
C VAL A 124 7.89 0.09 2.44
N PHE A 125 6.75 0.49 3.01
CA PHE A 125 6.68 1.73 3.76
C PHE A 125 7.38 1.50 5.10
N SER A 126 8.70 1.64 5.11
CA SER A 126 9.44 1.85 6.36
C SER A 126 9.05 3.24 6.85
N VAL A 127 8.20 3.32 7.87
CA VAL A 127 8.46 3.81 9.25
C VAL A 127 7.07 3.92 9.85
N VAL A 128 6.72 3.20 10.92
CA VAL A 128 5.39 3.35 11.57
C VAL A 128 5.04 4.84 11.81
N PRO A 129 5.98 5.68 12.32
CA PRO A 129 5.86 7.13 12.32
C PRO A 129 5.52 7.81 10.98
N LEU A 130 6.15 7.41 9.88
CA LEU A 130 5.89 7.98 8.56
C LEU A 130 4.53 7.52 8.02
N ALA A 131 4.19 6.24 8.19
CA ALA A 131 2.89 5.74 7.78
C ALA A 131 1.75 6.40 8.57
N LYS A 132 1.96 6.66 9.88
CA LYS A 132 1.05 7.47 10.70
C LYS A 132 0.96 8.93 10.25
N ALA A 133 2.11 9.56 9.96
CA ALA A 133 2.14 10.92 9.46
C ALA A 133 1.41 11.04 8.11
N LEU A 134 1.67 10.09 7.21
CA LEU A 134 1.01 9.98 5.92
C LEU A 134 -0.49 9.76 6.08
N ALA A 135 -0.92 8.82 6.92
CA ALA A 135 -2.33 8.59 7.24
C ALA A 135 -3.03 9.88 7.69
N ASN A 136 -2.42 10.64 8.62
CA ASN A 136 -2.96 11.94 9.05
C ASN A 136 -3.01 12.98 7.92
N GLY A 137 -2.17 12.84 6.88
CA GLY A 137 -2.16 13.69 5.70
C GLY A 137 -3.16 13.27 4.61
N MET A 138 -3.71 12.07 4.66
CA MET A 138 -4.50 11.49 3.55
C MET A 138 -5.83 12.19 3.30
N GLU A 139 -6.36 12.96 4.24
CA GLU A 139 -7.59 13.76 4.02
C GLU A 139 -7.34 15.00 3.13
N ASN A 140 -6.11 15.51 3.12
CA ASN A 140 -5.77 16.78 2.46
C ASN A 140 -4.78 16.61 1.31
N CYS A 141 -3.86 15.64 1.42
CA CYS A 141 -2.80 15.49 0.47
C CYS A 141 -3.26 15.04 -0.93
N PRO A 142 -4.15 14.04 -1.09
CA PRO A 142 -4.64 13.65 -2.40
C PRO A 142 -5.29 14.80 -3.17
N ARG A 143 -5.88 15.78 -2.47
CA ARG A 143 -6.44 17.00 -3.10
C ARG A 143 -5.38 17.81 -3.86
N ARG A 144 -4.14 17.87 -3.35
CA ARG A 144 -3.02 18.57 -4.03
C ARG A 144 -2.53 17.80 -5.25
N TYR A 145 -2.64 16.48 -5.21
CA TYR A 145 -2.12 15.57 -6.23
C TYR A 145 -3.20 14.88 -7.04
N ALA A 146 -4.43 15.43 -7.07
CA ALA A 146 -5.57 14.85 -7.77
C ALA A 146 -5.38 14.76 -9.30
N HIS A 147 -4.40 15.47 -9.84
CA HIS A 147 -4.00 15.41 -11.25
C HIS A 147 -3.13 14.19 -11.60
N LEU A 148 -2.61 13.46 -10.60
CA LEU A 148 -1.82 12.24 -10.80
C LEU A 148 -2.75 11.05 -11.05
N ASN A 149 -2.28 10.12 -11.87
CA ASN A 149 -3.08 8.99 -12.38
C ASN A 149 -2.66 7.63 -11.81
N THR A 150 -1.81 7.61 -10.77
CA THR A 150 -1.41 6.35 -10.11
C THR A 150 -1.36 6.55 -8.59
N ALA A 151 -1.83 5.56 -7.85
CA ALA A 151 -1.81 5.59 -6.39
C ALA A 151 -0.38 5.73 -5.84
N ALA A 152 0.58 5.04 -6.46
CA ALA A 152 2.00 5.11 -6.09
C ALA A 152 2.57 6.54 -6.19
N LEU A 153 2.29 7.28 -7.28
CA LEU A 153 2.77 8.66 -7.42
C LEU A 153 2.09 9.60 -6.41
N ILE A 154 0.79 9.40 -6.12
CA ILE A 154 0.07 10.17 -5.10
C ILE A 154 0.72 9.96 -3.74
N ILE A 155 0.92 8.71 -3.33
CA ILE A 155 1.51 8.36 -2.03
C ILE A 155 2.94 8.88 -1.92
N MET A 156 3.75 8.73 -2.97
CA MET A 156 5.12 9.23 -3.03
C MET A 156 5.17 10.75 -2.88
N SER A 157 4.30 11.46 -3.58
CA SER A 157 4.22 12.93 -3.50
C SER A 157 3.76 13.39 -2.11
N CYS A 158 2.77 12.70 -1.54
CA CYS A 158 2.34 12.95 -0.16
C CYS A 158 3.42 12.67 0.87
N THR A 159 4.25 11.67 0.64
CA THR A 159 5.39 11.35 1.50
C THR A 159 6.45 12.46 1.44
N ALA A 160 6.68 13.04 0.24
CA ALA A 160 7.64 14.12 0.05
C ALA A 160 7.24 15.40 0.81
N ASP A 161 5.95 15.66 1.01
CA ASP A 161 5.45 16.81 1.80
C ASP A 161 5.91 16.78 3.27
N PHE A 162 6.27 15.60 3.80
CA PHE A 162 6.80 15.46 5.17
C PHE A 162 8.32 15.66 5.26
N GLY A 163 8.98 16.06 4.17
CA GLY A 163 10.43 16.28 4.13
C GLY A 163 11.26 15.00 4.22
N VAL A 164 10.65 13.84 3.94
CA VAL A 164 11.35 12.56 3.88
C VAL A 164 12.07 12.44 2.55
N ASN A 165 13.39 12.25 2.59
CA ASN A 165 14.19 12.02 1.40
C ASN A 165 14.13 10.54 1.01
N LEU A 166 13.38 10.21 -0.04
CA LEU A 166 13.32 8.87 -0.60
C LEU A 166 14.69 8.55 -1.23
N SER A 167 15.44 7.67 -0.58
CA SER A 167 16.76 7.26 -1.07
C SER A 167 16.65 5.89 -1.76
N PRO A 168 17.17 5.72 -2.98
CA PRO A 168 17.23 4.41 -3.59
C PRO A 168 18.14 3.51 -2.74
N GLU A 169 17.72 2.28 -2.49
CA GLU A 169 18.62 1.27 -1.94
C GLU A 169 19.59 0.86 -3.05
N LYS A 170 20.87 1.17 -2.87
CA LYS A 170 21.91 0.65 -3.75
C LYS A 170 22.19 -0.77 -3.32
N ASP A 171 21.74 -1.75 -4.09
CA ASP A 171 22.28 -3.10 -3.95
C ASP A 171 22.75 -3.70 -5.27
N GLN A 172 23.83 -4.45 -5.10
CA GLN A 172 24.66 -5.13 -6.06
C GLN A 172 23.89 -6.25 -6.74
N CYS A 173 23.11 -5.94 -7.78
CA CYS A 173 22.82 -6.93 -8.81
C CYS A 173 24.00 -6.93 -9.78
N GLY A 174 25.00 -7.76 -9.47
CA GLY A 174 25.93 -8.23 -10.49
C GLY A 174 25.15 -9.06 -11.49
N ILE A 175 24.91 -8.49 -12.66
CA ILE A 175 24.72 -9.24 -13.90
C ILE A 175 26.05 -9.15 -14.64
#